data_AF-A0A067CZN1-F1
#
_entry.id   AF-A0A067CZN1-F1
#
_cell.length_a   1.000
_cell.length_b   1.000
_cell.length_c   1.000
_cell.angle_alpha   90.00
_cell.angle_beta   90.00
_cell.angle_gamma   90.00
#
_symmetry.space_group_name_H-M   'P 1'
#
loop_
_entity.id
_entity.type
_entity.pdbx_description
1 polymer ?
#
loop_
_entity_poly.entity_id
_entity_poly.type
_entity_poly.pdbx_seq_one_letter_code
_entity_poly.pdbx_strand_id
1 'polypeptide(L)'
;MAEIGSLVDLLLFYTVERALFNRMVGTLGKDPQQVKTTIALWLLLEEIGYHDLIRTINYQNNKTIEALFNEALLCLEYIQPDKTEPAVLHHTPVFEETKNYSRDFMCKRYMHIMETVCDKIFGESGAIEVDESGTRPVLSRDRPFGKGCYAHVPEAARESNLNPEASKFYPEDVRTMFLTFSRGHPLTREEIINFFISKWGDVVQDVFIERTRPGQDPQFGRIVFTSSTVIPR
;
A
#
# COMPACT_ATOMS: atom_id res chain seq x y z
N MET A 1 -13.41 -4.60 -19.60
CA MET A 1 -11.96 -4.67 -19.79
C MET A 1 -11.18 -3.58 -19.04
N ALA A 2 -11.74 -2.39 -18.77
CA ALA A 2 -11.04 -1.31 -18.04
C ALA A 2 -10.91 -1.53 -16.51
N GLU A 3 -11.91 -2.13 -15.84
CA GLU A 3 -11.88 -2.41 -14.39
C GLU A 3 -10.77 -3.38 -13.95
N ILE A 4 -10.31 -4.23 -14.86
CA ILE A 4 -9.26 -5.22 -14.55
C ILE A 4 -7.88 -4.54 -14.54
N GLY A 5 -7.66 -3.55 -15.41
CA GLY A 5 -6.40 -2.79 -15.46
C GLY A 5 -6.18 -1.96 -14.20
N SER A 6 -7.21 -1.24 -13.74
CA SER A 6 -7.12 -0.41 -12.53
C SER A 6 -6.84 -1.21 -11.27
N LEU A 7 -7.43 -2.40 -11.14
CA LEU A 7 -7.20 -3.27 -9.98
C LEU A 7 -5.79 -3.90 -10.02
N VAL A 8 -5.31 -4.32 -11.18
CA VAL A 8 -3.96 -4.88 -11.32
C VAL A 8 -2.90 -3.84 -10.96
N ASP A 9 -3.06 -2.60 -11.42
CA ASP A 9 -2.16 -1.51 -11.06
C ASP A 9 -2.16 -1.26 -9.54
N LEU A 10 -3.34 -1.29 -8.91
CA LEU A 10 -3.48 -1.17 -7.46
C LEU A 10 -2.74 -2.31 -6.72
N LEU A 11 -2.89 -3.55 -7.20
CA LEU A 11 -2.23 -4.71 -6.61
C LEU A 11 -0.70 -4.64 -6.75
N LEU A 12 -0.20 -4.15 -7.88
CA LEU A 12 1.23 -3.98 -8.13
C LEU A 12 1.82 -2.82 -7.29
N PHE A 13 1.03 -1.78 -7.03
CA PHE A 13 1.47 -0.70 -6.16
C PHE A 13 1.60 -1.15 -4.70
N TYR A 14 0.60 -1.85 -4.16
CA TYR A 14 0.57 -2.27 -2.76
C TYR A 14 1.29 -3.61 -2.49
N THR A 15 2.43 -3.85 -3.16
CA THR A 15 3.16 -5.13 -3.05
C THR A 15 3.73 -5.37 -1.65
N VAL A 16 4.20 -4.31 -0.97
CA VAL A 16 4.77 -4.40 0.37
C VAL A 16 3.70 -4.73 1.40
N GLU A 17 2.54 -4.08 1.30
CA GLU A 17 1.35 -4.27 2.13
C GLU A 17 0.82 -5.68 1.97
N ARG A 18 0.75 -6.17 0.73
CA ARG A 18 0.34 -7.56 0.40
C ARG A 18 1.30 -8.59 0.95
N ALA A 19 2.61 -8.34 0.85
CA ALA A 19 3.63 -9.20 1.45
C ALA A 19 3.52 -9.23 2.98
N LEU A 20 3.34 -8.05 3.61
CA LEU A 20 3.20 -7.93 5.05
C LEU A 20 1.91 -8.59 5.56
N PHE A 21 0.79 -8.43 4.85
CA PHE A 21 -0.47 -9.12 5.14
C PHE A 21 -0.28 -10.63 5.15
N ASN A 22 0.27 -11.19 4.07
CA ASN A 22 0.52 -12.62 3.96
C ASN A 22 1.48 -13.12 5.03
N ARG A 23 2.48 -12.32 5.40
CA ARG A 23 3.41 -12.65 6.49
C ARG A 23 2.69 -12.70 7.85
N MET A 24 1.83 -11.73 8.16
CA MET A 24 1.10 -11.70 9.44
C MET A 24 0.04 -12.81 9.52
N VAL A 25 -0.70 -13.05 8.44
CA VAL A 25 -1.72 -14.12 8.41
C VAL A 25 -1.07 -15.50 8.36
N GLY A 26 -0.16 -15.72 7.41
CA GLY A 26 0.42 -17.04 7.15
C GLY A 26 1.49 -17.47 8.16
N THR A 27 2.41 -16.56 8.52
CA THR A 27 3.55 -16.90 9.40
C THR A 27 3.25 -16.63 10.87
N LEU A 28 2.55 -15.54 11.19
CA LEU A 28 2.22 -15.19 12.59
C LEU A 28 0.85 -15.71 13.04
N GLY A 29 0.05 -16.28 12.14
CA GLY A 29 -1.26 -16.85 12.46
C GLY A 29 -2.27 -15.82 12.97
N LYS A 30 -2.12 -14.54 12.58
CA LYS A 30 -3.04 -13.47 12.98
C LYS A 30 -4.34 -13.55 12.19
N ASP A 31 -5.43 -13.11 12.82
CA ASP A 31 -6.74 -13.05 12.17
C ASP A 31 -6.70 -12.12 10.93
N PRO A 32 -7.14 -12.58 9.75
CA PRO A 32 -7.07 -11.80 8.52
C PRO A 32 -7.82 -10.46 8.59
N GLN A 33 -8.96 -10.42 9.28
CA GLN A 33 -9.73 -9.19 9.41
C GLN A 33 -9.01 -8.18 10.31
N GLN A 34 -8.43 -8.64 11.42
CA GLN A 34 -7.60 -7.80 12.28
C GLN A 34 -6.35 -7.28 11.54
N VAL A 35 -5.68 -8.15 10.79
CA VAL A 35 -4.53 -7.76 9.94
C VAL A 35 -4.92 -6.70 8.92
N LYS A 36 -6.05 -6.89 8.23
CA LYS A 36 -6.60 -5.91 7.28
C LYS A 36 -6.80 -4.55 7.96
N THR A 37 -7.47 -4.52 9.10
CA THR A 37 -7.74 -3.28 9.85
C THR A 37 -6.45 -2.60 10.34
N THR A 38 -5.46 -3.39 10.76
CA THR A 38 -4.18 -2.86 11.23
C THR A 38 -3.37 -2.24 10.08
N ILE A 39 -3.31 -2.87 8.91
CA ILE A 39 -2.63 -2.29 7.75
C ILE A 39 -3.35 -1.02 7.28
N ALA A 40 -4.69 -0.98 7.32
CA ALA A 40 -5.44 0.24 7.01
C ALA A 40 -5.10 1.40 7.95
N LEU A 41 -4.89 1.13 9.24
CA LEU A 41 -4.40 2.12 10.19
C LEU A 41 -3.00 2.61 9.81
N TRP A 42 -2.08 1.72 9.47
CA TRP A 42 -0.72 2.13 9.11
C TRP A 42 -0.69 2.95 7.81
N LEU A 43 -1.53 2.61 6.81
CA LEU A 43 -1.71 3.44 5.62
C LEU A 43 -2.21 4.83 5.96
N LEU A 44 -3.18 4.94 6.88
CA LEU A 44 -3.65 6.24 7.38
C LEU A 44 -2.52 7.04 8.04
N LEU A 45 -1.65 6.36 8.81
CA LEU A 45 -0.49 7.00 9.42
C LEU A 45 0.49 7.50 8.35
N GLU A 46 0.76 6.73 7.29
CA GLU A 46 1.60 7.19 6.18
C GLU A 46 1.03 8.45 5.51
N GLU A 47 -0.30 8.54 5.34
CA GLU A 47 -0.95 9.71 4.74
C GLU A 47 -0.85 10.98 5.58
N ILE A 48 -0.82 10.86 6.92
CA ILE A 48 -0.68 12.02 7.81
C ILE A 48 0.79 12.41 8.08
N GLY A 49 1.76 11.62 7.61
CA GLY A 49 3.17 11.99 7.59
C GLY A 49 4.17 10.93 8.08
N TYR A 50 3.73 9.75 8.51
CA TYR A 50 4.63 8.66 8.92
C TYR A 50 5.14 7.89 7.70
N HIS A 51 5.91 8.52 6.82
CA HIS A 51 6.35 7.94 5.56
C HIS A 51 7.13 6.61 5.72
N ASP A 52 6.97 5.70 4.75
CA ASP A 52 7.63 4.38 4.71
C ASP A 52 7.42 3.50 5.96
N LEU A 53 6.37 3.77 6.76
CA LEU A 53 6.04 3.01 7.97
C LEU A 53 5.85 1.52 7.66
N ILE A 54 5.01 1.17 6.70
CA ILE A 54 4.69 -0.21 6.37
C ILE A 54 5.93 -0.95 5.85
N ARG A 55 6.70 -0.27 4.99
CA ARG A 55 8.00 -0.75 4.52
C ARG A 55 8.92 -1.05 5.69
N THR A 56 9.05 -0.12 6.63
CA THR A 56 9.90 -0.25 7.82
C THR A 56 9.45 -1.40 8.73
N ILE A 57 8.15 -1.55 8.95
CA ILE A 57 7.55 -2.67 9.70
C ILE A 57 7.87 -3.99 9.02
N ASN A 58 7.72 -4.07 7.70
CA ASN A 58 7.96 -5.29 6.94
C ASN A 58 9.42 -5.76 6.99
N TYR A 59 10.39 -4.86 7.20
CA TYR A 59 11.80 -5.24 7.41
C TYR A 59 12.09 -5.77 8.82
N GLN A 60 11.18 -5.61 9.78
CA GLN A 60 11.41 -6.08 11.15
C GLN A 60 11.28 -7.60 11.28
N ASN A 61 11.78 -8.14 12.40
CA ASN A 61 11.58 -9.54 12.76
C ASN A 61 10.13 -9.80 13.20
N ASN A 62 9.74 -11.07 13.24
CA ASN A 62 8.38 -11.50 13.56
C ASN A 62 7.89 -11.02 14.94
N LYS A 63 8.76 -10.97 15.96
CA LYS A 63 8.38 -10.53 17.31
C LYS A 63 8.08 -9.03 17.35
N THR A 64 8.88 -8.23 16.65
CA THR A 64 8.66 -6.79 16.55
C THR A 64 7.37 -6.47 15.78
N ILE A 65 7.12 -7.18 14.67
CA ILE A 65 5.87 -7.03 13.91
C ILE A 65 4.66 -7.37 14.80
N GLU A 66 4.74 -8.45 15.57
CA GLU A 66 3.68 -8.84 16.49
C GLU A 66 3.42 -7.80 17.59
N ALA A 67 4.48 -7.21 18.17
CA ALA A 67 4.34 -6.14 19.15
C ALA A 67 3.65 -4.91 18.55
N LEU A 68 4.10 -4.46 17.38
CA LEU A 68 3.52 -3.31 16.67
C LEU A 68 2.07 -3.57 16.24
N PHE A 69 1.75 -4.81 15.84
CA PHE A 69 0.40 -5.22 15.51
C PHE A 69 -0.53 -5.13 16.73
N ASN A 70 -0.10 -5.62 17.90
CA ASN A 70 -0.89 -5.53 19.13
C ASN A 70 -1.09 -4.07 19.58
N GLU A 71 -0.06 -3.23 19.43
CA GLU A 71 -0.18 -1.79 19.71
C GLU A 71 -1.16 -1.10 18.77
N ALA A 72 -1.12 -1.42 17.48
CA ALA A 72 -2.04 -0.88 16.48
C ALA A 72 -3.50 -1.28 16.76
N LEU A 73 -3.75 -2.49 17.26
CA LEU A 73 -5.10 -2.90 17.68
C LEU A 73 -5.65 -2.02 18.82
N LEU A 74 -4.81 -1.65 19.79
CA LEU A 74 -5.20 -0.72 20.85
C LEU A 74 -5.54 0.67 20.29
N CYS A 75 -4.77 1.15 19.31
CA CYS A 75 -5.05 2.42 18.63
C CYS A 75 -6.39 2.38 17.87
N LEU A 76 -6.72 1.25 17.24
CA LEU A 76 -7.99 1.07 16.53
C LEU A 76 -9.21 1.14 17.46
N GLU A 77 -9.08 0.70 18.71
CA GLU A 77 -10.15 0.85 19.70
C GLU A 77 -10.49 2.33 19.98
N TYR A 78 -9.52 3.23 19.84
CA TYR A 78 -9.73 4.67 20.03
C TYR A 78 -10.40 5.34 18.82
N ILE A 79 -10.08 4.92 17.60
CA ILE A 79 -10.62 5.53 16.38
C ILE A 79 -12.11 5.21 16.20
N GLN A 80 -12.59 4.07 16.72
CA GLN A 80 -14.00 3.68 16.62
C GLN A 80 -14.92 4.60 17.43
N PRO A 81 -16.04 5.11 16.88
CA PRO A 81 -16.84 6.19 17.47
C PRO A 81 -17.55 5.86 18.80
N ASP A 82 -17.69 4.58 19.17
CA ASP A 82 -18.52 4.13 20.30
C ASP A 82 -17.77 3.57 21.53
N LYS A 83 -16.42 3.57 21.53
CA LYS A 83 -15.63 3.05 22.66
C LYS A 83 -15.03 4.17 23.52
N THR A 84 -15.16 4.02 24.84
CA THR A 84 -14.52 4.87 25.87
C THR A 84 -12.99 4.74 25.78
N GLU A 85 -12.28 5.85 25.94
CA GLU A 85 -10.81 5.93 25.87
C GLU A 85 -10.14 4.85 26.75
N PRO A 86 -9.36 3.92 26.16
CA PRO A 86 -8.65 2.91 26.93
C PRO A 86 -7.64 3.57 27.87
N ALA A 87 -7.73 3.30 29.18
CA ALA A 87 -6.85 3.85 30.22
C ALA A 87 -5.35 3.54 30.02
N VAL A 88 -5.00 2.67 29.08
CA VAL A 88 -3.64 2.18 28.81
C VAL A 88 -2.90 3.00 27.73
N LEU A 89 -3.60 3.87 26.99
CA LEU A 89 -3.02 4.63 25.86
C LEU A 89 -2.17 5.85 26.27
N HIS A 90 -1.94 6.07 27.57
CA HIS A 90 -1.16 7.22 28.06
C HIS A 90 0.36 7.10 27.87
N HIS A 91 0.88 6.02 27.30
CA HIS A 91 2.33 5.76 27.24
C HIS A 91 2.87 5.30 25.87
N THR A 92 2.08 5.35 24.80
CA THR A 92 2.56 5.00 23.45
C THR A 92 2.91 6.26 22.65
N PRO A 93 4.16 6.44 22.18
CA PRO A 93 4.60 7.64 21.47
C PRO A 93 3.77 7.94 20.20
N VAL A 94 3.36 6.89 19.48
CA VAL A 94 2.54 6.99 18.27
C VAL A 94 1.18 7.64 18.57
N PHE A 95 0.65 7.42 19.77
CA PHE A 95 -0.68 7.89 20.13
C PHE A 95 -0.70 9.37 20.52
N GLU A 96 0.35 9.88 21.17
CA GLU A 96 0.42 11.31 21.54
C GLU A 96 0.35 12.25 20.34
N GLU A 97 0.98 11.88 19.22
CA GLU A 97 0.98 12.69 18.00
C GLU A 97 -0.36 12.63 17.26
N THR A 98 -1.06 11.49 17.30
CA THR A 98 -2.39 11.33 16.66
C THR A 98 -3.52 12.10 17.36
N LYS A 99 -3.35 12.52 18.61
CA LYS A 99 -4.34 13.32 19.37
C LYS A 99 -4.61 14.70 18.74
N ASN A 100 -3.71 15.18 17.89
CA ASN A 100 -3.86 16.48 17.24
C ASN A 100 -4.84 16.45 16.04
N TYR A 101 -5.27 15.27 15.60
CA TYR A 101 -6.26 15.08 14.54
C TYR A 101 -7.64 14.76 15.14
N SER A 102 -8.69 15.32 14.55
CA SER A 102 -10.06 15.02 14.98
C SER A 102 -10.35 13.52 14.83
N ARG A 103 -10.87 12.88 15.89
CA ARG A 103 -11.33 11.47 15.87
C ARG A 103 -12.27 11.19 14.70
N ASP A 104 -13.15 12.13 14.38
CA ASP A 104 -14.06 12.06 13.23
C ASP A 104 -13.31 12.05 11.89
N PHE A 105 -12.26 12.87 11.75
CA PHE A 105 -11.42 12.87 10.56
C PHE A 105 -10.68 11.54 10.39
N MET A 106 -10.03 11.06 11.46
CA MET A 106 -9.30 9.79 11.45
C MET A 106 -10.24 8.62 11.12
N CYS A 107 -11.42 8.57 11.75
CA CYS A 107 -12.41 7.54 11.47
C CYS A 107 -12.89 7.57 10.02
N LYS A 108 -13.22 8.75 9.48
CA LYS A 108 -13.66 8.88 8.09
C LYS A 108 -12.59 8.46 7.10
N ARG A 109 -11.34 8.88 7.33
CA ARG A 109 -10.24 8.53 6.42
C ARG A 109 -9.89 7.05 6.51
N TYR A 110 -9.86 6.50 7.71
CA TYR A 110 -9.70 5.06 7.94
C TYR A 110 -10.73 4.23 7.18
N MET A 111 -12.03 4.57 7.29
CA MET A 111 -13.10 3.88 6.57
C MET A 111 -12.94 3.96 5.06
N HIS A 112 -12.49 5.12 4.56
CA HIS A 112 -12.22 5.30 3.14
C HIS A 112 -11.07 4.43 2.63
N ILE A 113 -9.97 4.31 3.39
CA ILE A 113 -8.84 3.43 3.05
C ILE A 113 -9.29 1.96 3.02
N MET A 114 -10.11 1.55 4.00
CA MET A 114 -10.68 0.20 4.03
C MET A 114 -11.44 -0.12 2.74
N GLU A 115 -12.38 0.75 2.35
CA GLU A 115 -13.26 0.55 1.20
C GLU A 115 -12.51 0.65 -0.14
N THR A 116 -11.61 1.63 -0.28
CA THR A 116 -10.98 1.95 -1.57
C THR A 116 -9.72 1.16 -1.86
N VAL A 117 -9.04 0.67 -0.82
CA VAL A 117 -7.76 -0.04 -0.92
C VAL A 117 -7.87 -1.44 -0.31
N CYS A 118 -8.03 -1.54 1.00
CA CYS A 118 -7.84 -2.82 1.72
C CYS A 118 -8.83 -3.90 1.29
N ASP A 119 -10.10 -3.56 1.02
CA ASP A 119 -11.11 -4.50 0.53
C ASP A 119 -10.88 -4.93 -0.93
N LYS A 120 -10.05 -4.20 -1.67
CA LYS A 120 -9.67 -4.54 -3.05
C LYS A 120 -8.38 -5.34 -3.14
N ILE A 121 -7.47 -5.22 -2.17
CA ILE A 121 -6.15 -5.86 -2.23
C ILE A 121 -6.01 -7.07 -1.29
N PHE A 122 -6.89 -7.19 -0.28
CA PHE A 122 -6.88 -8.30 0.67
C PHE A 122 -8.17 -9.13 0.60
N GLY A 123 -8.01 -10.43 0.37
CA GLY A 123 -9.08 -11.41 0.44
C GLY A 123 -9.33 -11.94 1.87
N GLU A 124 -10.15 -12.98 1.98
CA GLU A 124 -10.57 -13.56 3.27
C GLU A 124 -9.43 -14.19 4.08
N SER A 125 -8.44 -14.79 3.40
CA SER A 125 -7.37 -15.56 4.05
C SER A 125 -5.97 -15.27 3.49
N GLY A 126 -5.88 -14.35 2.54
CA GLY A 126 -4.64 -13.99 1.85
C GLY A 126 -4.81 -12.71 1.04
N ALA A 127 -3.71 -12.05 0.73
CA ALA A 127 -3.71 -10.94 -0.22
C ALA A 127 -4.09 -11.43 -1.62
N ILE A 128 -4.87 -10.63 -2.36
CA ILE A 128 -5.21 -10.94 -3.75
C ILE A 128 -3.93 -10.94 -4.57
N GLU A 129 -3.73 -11.92 -5.44
CA GLU A 129 -2.54 -12.01 -6.28
C GLU A 129 -2.78 -11.49 -7.70
N VAL A 130 -1.70 -11.24 -8.44
CA VAL A 130 -1.76 -11.01 -9.88
C VAL A 130 -1.19 -12.25 -10.56
N ASP A 131 -1.77 -12.68 -11.68
CA ASP A 131 -1.26 -13.81 -12.46
C ASP A 131 0.20 -13.59 -12.91
N GLU A 132 0.87 -14.67 -13.31
CA GLU A 132 2.30 -14.64 -13.71
C GLU A 132 2.57 -13.68 -14.88
N SER A 133 1.55 -13.40 -15.70
CA SER A 133 1.61 -12.40 -16.77
C SER A 133 1.40 -10.96 -16.31
N GLY A 134 1.09 -10.71 -15.04
CA GLY A 134 0.92 -9.37 -14.49
C GLY A 134 -0.35 -8.67 -14.98
N THR A 135 -1.36 -9.42 -15.44
CA THR A 135 -2.48 -8.91 -16.24
C THR A 135 -3.84 -9.13 -15.61
N ARG A 136 -3.98 -10.06 -14.67
CA ARG A 136 -5.27 -10.39 -14.06
C ARG A 136 -5.12 -10.66 -12.56
N PRO A 137 -6.08 -10.18 -11.73
CA PRO A 137 -6.16 -10.59 -10.34
C PRO A 137 -6.50 -12.09 -10.24
N VAL A 138 -5.86 -12.79 -9.31
CA VAL A 138 -6.10 -14.19 -8.99
C VAL A 138 -6.33 -14.31 -7.49
N LEU A 139 -7.44 -14.93 -7.11
CA LEU A 139 -7.69 -15.29 -5.72
C LEU A 139 -6.87 -16.55 -5.40
N SER A 140 -6.22 -16.61 -4.24
CA SER A 140 -5.35 -17.73 -3.85
C SER A 140 -6.03 -19.11 -3.86
N ARG A 141 -7.38 -19.15 -3.95
CA ARG A 141 -8.19 -20.38 -4.06
C ARG A 141 -8.03 -21.11 -5.40
N ASP A 142 -7.56 -20.44 -6.45
CA ASP A 142 -7.38 -21.04 -7.79
C ASP A 142 -6.04 -21.75 -7.96
N ARG A 143 -5.16 -21.74 -6.95
CA ARG A 143 -3.97 -22.58 -6.94
C ARG A 143 -4.34 -23.97 -6.38
N PRO A 144 -4.16 -25.06 -7.14
CA PRO A 144 -4.13 -26.38 -6.54
C PRO A 144 -3.06 -26.35 -5.46
N PHE A 145 -3.41 -26.82 -4.26
CA PHE A 145 -2.52 -26.95 -3.12
C PHE A 145 -1.37 -27.91 -3.49
N GLY A 146 -0.34 -27.37 -4.13
CA GLY A 146 0.84 -28.08 -4.59
C GLY A 146 1.81 -28.20 -3.43
N LYS A 147 1.94 -29.42 -2.91
CA LYS A 147 2.98 -29.89 -1.99
C LYS A 147 4.31 -29.16 -2.20
N GLY A 148 4.93 -28.77 -1.09
CA GLY A 148 6.27 -28.20 -1.08
C GLY A 148 7.27 -29.05 -1.86
N CYS A 149 8.12 -28.36 -2.60
CA CYS A 149 9.36 -28.90 -3.13
C CYS A 149 10.47 -27.93 -2.73
N TYR A 150 11.12 -28.21 -1.61
CA TYR A 150 12.53 -27.86 -1.46
C TYR A 150 13.29 -28.68 -2.50
N ALA A 151 13.38 -28.17 -3.72
CA ALA A 151 14.30 -28.70 -4.71
C ALA A 151 15.69 -28.20 -4.34
N HIS A 152 16.51 -29.10 -3.81
CA HIS A 152 17.96 -28.97 -3.75
C HIS A 152 18.46 -28.65 -5.18
N VAL A 153 18.95 -27.43 -5.40
CA VAL A 153 19.71 -27.12 -6.62
C VAL A 153 21.17 -27.41 -6.32
N PRO A 154 21.88 -28.24 -7.11
CA PRO A 154 23.31 -28.46 -6.94
C PRO A 154 24.08 -27.17 -7.21
N GLU A 155 25.03 -26.89 -6.32
CA GLU A 155 25.95 -25.78 -6.35
C GLU A 155 26.97 -25.95 -7.49
N ALA A 156 26.63 -25.48 -8.70
CA ALA A 156 27.60 -25.24 -9.77
C ALA A 156 27.10 -24.18 -10.76
N ALA A 157 27.98 -23.21 -11.03
CA ALA A 157 27.91 -22.16 -12.05
C ALA A 157 26.95 -20.97 -11.81
N ARG A 158 27.34 -20.06 -10.90
CA ARG A 158 26.94 -18.64 -10.96
C ARG A 158 28.00 -17.86 -11.74
N GLU A 159 27.90 -17.86 -13.06
CA GLU A 159 28.50 -16.80 -13.87
C GLU A 159 27.38 -15.94 -14.44
N SER A 160 27.36 -14.66 -14.04
CA SER A 160 26.33 -13.70 -14.40
C SER A 160 26.51 -13.23 -15.83
N ASN A 161 25.56 -13.58 -16.71
CA ASN A 161 25.51 -13.14 -18.10
C ASN A 161 24.91 -11.72 -18.25
N LEU A 162 25.28 -10.77 -17.40
CA LEU A 162 24.74 -9.40 -17.49
C LEU A 162 25.68 -8.48 -18.28
N ASN A 163 25.10 -7.69 -19.18
CA ASN A 163 25.82 -6.66 -19.94
C ASN A 163 26.38 -5.59 -18.99
N PRO A 164 27.70 -5.35 -18.95
CA PRO A 164 28.31 -4.34 -18.09
C PRO A 164 27.90 -2.90 -18.42
N GLU A 165 27.34 -2.66 -19.62
CA GLU A 165 26.90 -1.34 -20.10
C GLU A 165 25.40 -1.08 -19.88
N ALA A 166 24.68 -1.94 -19.17
CA ALA A 166 23.27 -1.70 -18.85
C ALA A 166 23.14 -0.55 -17.83
N SER A 167 22.39 0.50 -18.18
CA SER A 167 22.02 1.55 -17.23
C SER A 167 21.37 0.95 -15.99
N LYS A 168 21.77 1.38 -14.79
CA LYS A 168 21.18 0.94 -13.53
C LYS A 168 19.64 1.03 -13.62
N PHE A 169 18.99 -0.13 -13.57
CA PHE A 169 17.54 -0.23 -13.55
C PHE A 169 17.06 0.27 -12.19
N TYR A 170 16.56 1.51 -12.16
CA TYR A 170 15.75 1.99 -11.05
C TYR A 170 14.31 1.64 -11.37
N PRO A 171 13.64 0.78 -10.57
CA PRO A 171 12.22 0.48 -10.78
C PRO A 171 11.45 1.79 -10.89
N GLU A 172 10.55 1.93 -11.88
CA GLU A 172 9.74 3.14 -12.04
C GLU A 172 8.99 3.50 -10.74
N ASP A 173 8.72 2.49 -9.90
CA ASP A 173 8.09 2.57 -8.58
C ASP A 173 8.77 3.54 -7.59
N VAL A 174 10.07 3.84 -7.73
CA VAL A 174 10.75 4.80 -6.82
C VAL A 174 10.62 6.26 -7.26
N ARG A 175 10.02 6.52 -8.42
CA ARG A 175 9.78 7.86 -8.98
C ARG A 175 8.31 8.17 -9.18
N THR A 176 7.43 7.28 -8.75
CA THR A 176 5.99 7.42 -8.97
C THR A 176 5.26 7.80 -7.70
N MET A 177 4.26 8.66 -7.81
CA MET A 177 3.32 8.95 -6.73
C MET A 177 1.90 8.70 -7.19
N PHE A 178 1.10 8.05 -6.36
CA PHE A 178 -0.33 7.86 -6.61
C PHE A 178 -1.14 9.01 -6.00
N LEU A 179 -2.18 9.39 -6.72
CA LEU A 179 -3.15 10.41 -6.33
C LEU A 179 -4.52 9.75 -6.21
N THR A 180 -5.27 10.07 -5.16
CA THR A 180 -6.69 9.68 -5.06
C THR A 180 -7.56 10.93 -5.12
N PHE A 181 -8.58 10.93 -5.97
CA PHE A 181 -9.53 12.02 -6.09
C PHE A 181 -10.67 11.84 -5.08
N SER A 182 -10.70 12.69 -4.07
CA SER A 182 -11.80 12.71 -3.11
C SER A 182 -12.96 13.57 -3.62
N ARG A 183 -14.20 13.10 -3.43
CA ARG A 183 -15.46 13.85 -3.66
C ARG A 183 -15.87 14.15 -5.11
N GLY A 184 -15.52 13.29 -6.08
CA GLY A 184 -16.08 13.38 -7.44
C GLY A 184 -15.63 14.61 -8.24
N HIS A 185 -14.49 15.19 -7.87
CA HIS A 185 -13.84 16.26 -8.64
C HIS A 185 -12.42 15.82 -9.01
N PRO A 186 -12.29 14.93 -10.01
CA PRO A 186 -10.99 14.51 -10.47
C PRO A 186 -10.25 15.67 -11.14
N LEU A 187 -9.00 15.88 -10.72
CA LEU A 187 -8.14 16.86 -11.37
C LEU A 187 -7.76 16.33 -12.76
N THR A 188 -7.76 17.23 -13.74
CA THR A 188 -7.27 16.96 -15.09
C THR A 188 -5.76 16.75 -15.08
N ARG A 189 -5.26 16.10 -16.15
CA ARG A 189 -3.83 15.85 -16.33
C ARG A 189 -3.04 17.16 -16.26
N GLU A 190 -3.56 18.19 -16.90
CA GLU A 190 -2.98 19.52 -16.96
C GLU A 190 -2.96 20.23 -15.60
N GLU A 191 -4.03 20.12 -14.80
CA GLU A 191 -4.08 20.70 -13.46
C GLU A 191 -3.04 20.08 -12.53
N ILE A 192 -2.87 18.75 -12.61
CA ILE A 192 -1.86 18.02 -11.84
C ILE A 192 -0.46 18.48 -12.27
N ILE A 193 -0.18 18.46 -13.57
CA ILE A 193 1.12 18.91 -14.11
C ILE A 193 1.43 20.33 -13.66
N ASN A 194 0.49 21.26 -13.83
CA ASN A 194 0.68 22.67 -13.48
C ASN A 194 0.92 22.88 -11.99
N PHE A 195 0.23 22.12 -11.12
CA PHE A 195 0.45 22.19 -9.68
C PHE A 195 1.90 21.85 -9.32
N PHE A 196 2.42 20.73 -9.84
CA PHE A 196 3.79 20.30 -9.53
C PHE A 196 4.85 21.20 -10.19
N ILE A 197 4.64 21.61 -11.45
CA ILE A 197 5.55 22.53 -12.14
C ILE A 197 5.66 23.87 -11.43
N SER A 198 4.53 24.44 -11.00
CA SER A 198 4.49 25.72 -10.29
C SER A 198 5.26 25.70 -8.97
N LYS A 199 5.34 24.54 -8.30
CA LYS A 199 5.96 24.40 -6.98
C LYS A 199 7.41 23.93 -7.01
N TRP A 200 7.75 23.02 -7.93
CA TRP A 200 9.05 22.33 -7.93
C TRP A 200 9.80 22.41 -9.27
N GLY A 201 9.26 23.12 -10.27
CA GLY A 201 9.86 23.21 -11.61
C GLY A 201 9.56 21.98 -12.47
N ASP A 202 10.33 21.75 -13.52
CA ASP A 202 10.10 20.67 -14.50
C ASP A 202 10.45 19.28 -13.92
N VAL A 203 9.63 18.83 -12.97
CA VAL A 203 9.81 17.58 -12.23
C VAL A 203 8.89 16.47 -12.70
N VAL A 204 7.86 16.80 -13.49
CA VAL A 204 6.84 15.84 -13.92
C VAL A 204 7.23 15.25 -15.28
N GLN A 205 7.50 13.95 -15.30
CA GLN A 205 7.74 13.22 -16.54
C GLN A 205 6.42 12.84 -17.22
N ASP A 206 5.46 12.30 -16.46
CA ASP A 206 4.15 11.94 -16.99
C ASP A 206 3.08 11.91 -15.90
N VAL A 207 1.82 11.98 -16.32
CA VAL A 207 0.64 11.85 -15.45
C VAL A 207 -0.38 10.96 -16.15
N PHE A 208 -0.77 9.90 -15.44
CA PHE A 208 -1.79 8.95 -15.82
C PHE A 208 -3.01 9.17 -14.92
N ILE A 209 -4.19 9.24 -15.52
CA ILE A 209 -5.47 9.28 -14.80
C ILE A 209 -6.22 8.00 -15.11
N GLU A 210 -6.90 7.43 -14.11
CA GLU A 210 -7.77 6.27 -14.29
C GLU A 210 -8.71 6.46 -15.49
N ARG A 211 -8.81 5.44 -16.34
CA ARG A 211 -9.77 5.44 -17.44
C ARG A 211 -11.10 4.85 -16.97
N THR A 212 -12.12 5.69 -16.92
CA THR A 212 -13.46 5.28 -16.47
C THR A 212 -14.42 5.05 -17.63
N ARG A 213 -15.56 4.43 -17.33
CA ARG A 213 -16.68 4.32 -18.26
C ARG A 213 -17.28 5.72 -18.50
N PRO A 214 -17.92 5.97 -19.66
CA PRO A 214 -18.61 7.24 -19.89
C PRO A 214 -19.61 7.53 -18.77
N GLY A 215 -19.46 8.70 -18.11
CA GLY A 215 -20.31 9.13 -16.99
C GLY A 215 -19.85 8.67 -15.61
N GLN A 216 -18.67 8.04 -15.47
CA GLN A 216 -18.03 7.79 -14.18
C GLN A 216 -16.80 8.68 -14.01
N ASP A 217 -16.60 9.22 -12.80
CA ASP A 217 -15.42 10.01 -12.47
C ASP A 217 -14.24 9.12 -12.09
N PRO A 218 -13.03 9.39 -12.59
CA PRO A 218 -11.83 8.71 -12.11
C PRO A 218 -11.62 8.96 -10.62
N GLN A 219 -11.20 7.91 -9.92
CA GLN A 219 -10.96 7.90 -8.48
C GLN A 219 -9.49 8.05 -8.13
N PHE A 220 -8.58 7.80 -9.08
CA PHE A 220 -7.16 7.93 -8.84
C PHE A 220 -6.36 8.29 -10.10
N GLY A 221 -5.11 8.68 -9.88
CA GLY A 221 -4.10 8.92 -10.90
C GLY A 221 -2.71 8.53 -10.41
N ARG A 222 -1.75 8.53 -11.32
CA ARG A 222 -0.34 8.25 -11.07
C ARG A 222 0.51 9.31 -11.73
N ILE A 223 1.42 9.90 -10.99
CA ILE A 223 2.44 10.81 -11.50
C ILE A 223 3.76 10.06 -11.56
N VAL A 224 4.52 10.25 -12.65
CA VAL A 224 5.92 9.84 -12.77
C VAL A 224 6.77 11.10 -12.71
N PHE A 225 7.72 11.16 -11.80
CA PHE A 225 8.67 12.25 -11.69
C PHE A 225 9.97 11.95 -12.45
N THR A 226 10.65 13.00 -12.90
CA THR A 226 11.95 12.92 -13.58
C THR A 226 13.04 12.32 -12.68
N SER A 227 12.95 12.57 -11.37
CA SER A 227 13.88 12.08 -10.34
C SER A 227 13.17 11.57 -9.08
N SER A 228 13.77 10.58 -8.41
CA SER A 228 13.25 10.02 -7.14
C SER A 228 13.47 10.95 -5.94
N THR A 229 14.24 12.02 -6.12
CA THR A 229 14.49 13.02 -5.08
C THR A 229 13.36 14.03 -4.93
N VAL A 230 12.41 14.04 -5.88
CA VAL A 230 11.24 14.94 -5.86
C VAL A 230 10.25 14.46 -4.80
N ILE A 231 10.17 13.15 -4.57
CA ILE A 231 9.39 12.55 -3.50
C ILE A 231 10.28 12.56 -2.24
N PRO A 232 9.92 13.32 -1.19
CA PRO A 232 10.63 13.25 0.08
C PRO A 232 10.55 11.83 0.63
N ARG A 233 11.68 11.30 1.11
CA ARG A 233 11.75 10.02 1.83
C ARG A 233 11.61 10.26 3.32
#